data_AF-A0A352PWC2-F1
#
_entry.id   AF-A0A352PWC2-F1
#
_cell.length_a   1.000
_cell.length_b   1.000
_cell.length_c   1.000
_cell.angle_alpha   90.00
_cell.angle_beta   90.00
_cell.angle_gamma   90.00
#
_symmetry.space_group_name_H-M   'P 1'
#
loop_
_entity.id
_entity.type
_entity.pdbx_description
1 polymer ?
#
loop_
_entity_poly.entity_id
_entity_poly.type
_entity_poly.pdbx_seq_one_letter_code
_entity_poly.pdbx_strand_id
1 'polypeptide(L)'
;EGGCYAKVIRLSREAEPQIYRCTEIFGTILENVAIDSRTRRLDLDDPSLTENTRAAYPIYYIENASATGQAPHPKHIIMLTCDAFGVLPPISRLTPDQAMYHFLSGYTAKVAGTEAGVVEPQATFSTCFGAPFMALPPTFYADLLRRRIMEHQSACWLINTGWIGGGYGVGERIPIAHTRRMVHAALNDALSRVPFETEEHFGLSVPTACPDVPTELLKPIQTWQDKNEYVRQAEQLRQRFRTNFKPFEAAVTDSVRTVM
;
A
#
# COMPACT_ATOMS: atom_id res chain seq x y z
N GLU A 1 10.09 -16.24 -1.01
CA GLU A 1 10.75 -16.99 -2.10
C GLU A 1 12.26 -16.95 -1.89
N GLY A 2 13.06 -17.66 -2.71
CA GLY A 2 14.53 -17.62 -2.65
C GLY A 2 15.18 -16.38 -3.29
N GLY A 3 14.37 -15.43 -3.75
CA GLY A 3 14.80 -14.23 -4.47
C GLY A 3 13.77 -13.12 -4.41
N CYS A 4 14.03 -12.04 -5.12
CA CYS A 4 13.16 -10.90 -5.29
C CYS A 4 12.95 -10.61 -6.78
N TYR A 5 11.79 -10.05 -7.12
CA TYR A 5 11.44 -9.57 -8.46
C TYR A 5 11.00 -8.11 -8.40
N ALA A 6 11.97 -7.22 -8.20
CA ALA A 6 11.73 -5.81 -7.92
C ALA A 6 11.38 -5.03 -9.19
N LYS A 7 10.49 -4.04 -9.06
CA LYS A 7 10.29 -3.00 -10.07
C LYS A 7 11.43 -1.99 -9.95
N VAL A 8 12.08 -1.64 -11.06
CA VAL A 8 13.31 -0.81 -11.04
C VAL A 8 13.23 0.48 -11.88
N ILE A 9 12.05 0.80 -12.43
CA ILE A 9 11.83 2.11 -13.09
C ILE A 9 11.99 3.22 -12.05
N ARG A 10 12.76 4.25 -12.39
CA ARG A 10 13.08 5.41 -11.54
C ARG A 10 13.67 5.02 -10.18
N LEU A 11 14.36 3.89 -10.11
CA LEU A 11 15.02 3.43 -8.89
C LEU A 11 16.23 4.32 -8.59
N SER A 12 16.30 4.84 -7.37
CA SER A 12 17.36 5.76 -6.96
C SER A 12 18.32 5.10 -5.96
N ARG A 13 19.60 5.47 -6.00
CA ARG A 13 20.58 4.99 -5.03
C ARG A 13 20.31 5.58 -3.65
N GLU A 14 19.75 6.79 -3.61
CA GLU A 14 19.47 7.55 -2.40
C GLU A 14 18.22 7.04 -1.67
N ALA A 15 17.11 6.83 -2.38
CA ALA A 15 15.88 6.38 -1.74
C ALA A 15 15.87 4.86 -1.54
N GLU A 16 16.40 4.05 -2.46
CA GLU A 16 16.38 2.58 -2.41
C GLU A 16 17.77 1.92 -2.50
N PRO A 17 18.75 2.27 -1.64
CA PRO A 17 20.16 1.86 -1.80
C PRO A 17 20.36 0.34 -1.88
N GLN A 18 19.60 -0.44 -1.10
CA GLN A 18 19.74 -1.90 -1.06
C GLN A 18 19.29 -2.56 -2.36
N ILE A 19 18.17 -2.09 -2.95
CA ILE A 19 17.65 -2.62 -4.22
C ILE A 19 18.50 -2.09 -5.38
N TYR A 20 18.90 -0.82 -5.34
CA TYR A 20 19.75 -0.21 -6.36
C TYR A 20 21.06 -0.99 -6.52
N ARG A 21 21.73 -1.30 -5.40
CA ARG A 21 22.96 -2.09 -5.42
C ARG A 21 22.78 -3.42 -6.14
N CYS A 22 21.64 -4.10 -5.99
CA CYS A 22 21.38 -5.36 -6.68
C CYS A 22 21.46 -5.24 -8.21
N THR A 23 21.18 -4.06 -8.79
CA THR A 23 21.32 -3.85 -10.24
C THR A 23 22.77 -3.87 -10.72
N GLU A 24 23.74 -3.75 -9.80
CA GLU A 24 25.18 -3.71 -10.06
C GLU A 24 25.89 -5.03 -9.69
N ILE A 25 25.14 -6.07 -9.28
CA ILE A 25 25.69 -7.36 -8.85
C ILE A 25 25.57 -8.39 -9.97
N PHE A 26 26.67 -9.08 -10.28
CA PHE A 26 26.68 -10.19 -11.22
C PHE A 26 25.75 -11.31 -10.76
N GLY A 27 24.83 -11.73 -11.65
CA GLY A 27 23.80 -12.72 -11.36
C GLY A 27 22.39 -12.12 -11.27
N THR A 28 22.27 -10.81 -11.13
CA THR A 28 20.98 -10.11 -11.29
C THR A 28 20.56 -10.10 -12.77
N ILE A 29 19.30 -10.44 -13.02
CA ILE A 29 18.68 -10.34 -14.35
C ILE A 29 17.86 -9.05 -14.40
N LEU A 30 18.18 -8.17 -15.33
CA LEU A 30 17.43 -6.93 -15.59
C LEU A 30 16.54 -7.14 -16.81
N GLU A 31 15.22 -7.06 -16.59
CA GLU A 31 14.20 -7.28 -17.60
C GLU A 31 13.69 -5.94 -18.11
N ASN A 32 13.78 -5.72 -19.43
CA ASN A 32 13.31 -4.51 -20.14
C ASN A 32 13.91 -3.18 -19.65
N VAL A 33 15.04 -3.21 -18.92
CA VAL A 33 15.79 -2.00 -18.52
C VAL A 33 16.62 -1.51 -19.70
N ALA A 34 16.54 -0.21 -19.99
CA ALA A 34 17.34 0.40 -21.05
C ALA A 34 18.83 0.41 -20.68
N ILE A 35 19.68 0.25 -21.69
CA ILE A 35 21.13 0.25 -21.53
C ILE A 35 21.78 1.03 -22.66
N ASP A 36 22.72 1.92 -22.32
CA ASP A 36 23.59 2.54 -23.31
C ASP A 36 24.50 1.46 -23.90
N SER A 37 24.37 1.20 -25.21
CA SER A 37 25.08 0.12 -25.90
C SER A 37 26.60 0.29 -25.93
N ARG A 38 27.10 1.53 -25.80
CA ARG A 38 28.52 1.87 -25.81
C ARG A 38 29.12 1.81 -24.41
N THR A 39 28.47 2.42 -23.42
CA THR A 39 28.99 2.53 -22.05
C THR A 39 28.54 1.39 -21.14
N ARG A 40 27.53 0.64 -21.56
CA ARG A 40 26.83 -0.40 -20.77
C ARG A 40 26.21 0.13 -19.47
N ARG A 41 26.02 1.45 -19.36
CA ARG A 41 25.31 2.06 -18.23
C ARG A 41 23.81 1.83 -18.37
N LEU A 42 23.18 1.45 -17.27
CA LEU A 42 21.74 1.34 -17.16
C LEU A 42 21.12 2.73 -17.21
N ASP A 43 20.00 2.85 -17.91
CA ASP A 43 19.07 3.96 -17.76
C ASP A 43 17.83 3.44 -17.06
N LEU A 44 17.75 3.70 -15.74
CA LEU A 44 16.63 3.27 -14.90
C LEU A 44 15.44 4.21 -15.03
N ASP A 45 15.59 5.37 -15.67
CA ASP A 45 14.54 6.37 -15.85
C ASP A 45 13.81 6.21 -17.19
N ASP A 46 14.37 5.46 -18.15
CA ASP A 46 13.79 5.24 -19.48
C ASP A 46 12.64 4.20 -19.46
N PRO A 47 11.39 4.62 -19.75
CA PRO A 47 10.24 3.72 -19.85
C PRO A 47 9.95 3.28 -21.30
N SER A 48 10.83 3.54 -22.27
CA SER A 48 10.59 3.37 -23.71
C SER A 48 10.08 1.98 -24.10
N LEU A 49 10.55 0.93 -23.43
CA LEU A 49 10.02 -0.43 -23.58
C LEU A 49 8.78 -0.66 -22.71
N THR A 50 8.85 -0.28 -21.43
CA THR A 50 7.76 -0.42 -20.47
C THR A 50 8.05 0.36 -19.19
N GLU A 51 7.01 0.84 -18.51
CA GLU A 51 7.11 1.29 -17.12
C GLU A 51 7.29 0.14 -16.13
N ASN A 52 7.15 -1.12 -16.56
CA ASN A 52 7.29 -2.31 -15.72
C ASN A 52 8.69 -2.94 -15.84
N THR A 53 9.75 -2.14 -15.83
CA THR A 53 11.13 -2.68 -15.81
C THR A 53 11.39 -3.42 -14.49
N ARG A 54 12.10 -4.56 -14.57
CA ARG A 54 12.28 -5.47 -13.42
C ARG A 54 13.72 -5.88 -13.19
N ALA A 55 14.03 -6.22 -11.94
CA ALA A 55 15.26 -6.89 -11.54
C ALA A 55 14.94 -8.16 -10.76
N ALA A 56 15.42 -9.31 -11.25
CA ALA A 56 15.37 -10.58 -10.55
C ALA A 56 16.74 -10.89 -9.93
N TYR A 57 16.77 -11.09 -8.62
CA TYR A 57 18.02 -11.39 -7.89
C TYR A 57 17.76 -12.29 -6.68
N PRO A 58 18.73 -13.12 -6.28
CA PRO A 58 18.58 -13.98 -5.12
C PRO A 58 18.52 -13.18 -3.82
N ILE A 59 17.83 -13.73 -2.81
CA ILE A 59 17.52 -13.00 -1.57
C ILE A 59 18.78 -12.65 -0.77
N TYR A 60 19.84 -13.45 -0.90
CA TYR A 60 21.12 -13.24 -0.20
C TYR A 60 21.92 -12.05 -0.74
N TYR A 61 21.48 -11.36 -1.80
CA TYR A 61 22.04 -10.06 -2.18
C TYR A 61 21.58 -8.93 -1.24
N ILE A 62 20.46 -9.11 -0.54
CA ILE A 62 20.01 -8.19 0.50
C ILE A 62 20.72 -8.55 1.80
N GLU A 63 21.64 -7.68 2.24
CA GLU A 63 22.53 -7.96 3.39
C GLU A 63 21.79 -8.30 4.68
N ASN A 64 20.63 -7.67 4.92
CA ASN A 64 19.82 -7.88 6.12
C ASN A 64 18.67 -8.87 5.92
N ALA A 65 18.74 -9.74 4.89
CA ALA A 65 17.74 -10.76 4.67
C ALA A 65 17.85 -11.91 5.69
N SER A 66 16.71 -12.51 6.03
CA SER A 66 16.69 -13.74 6.82
C SER A 66 17.33 -14.90 6.07
N ALA A 67 18.28 -15.59 6.70
CA ALA A 67 18.94 -16.77 6.13
C ALA A 67 17.98 -17.96 5.94
N THR A 68 16.90 -18.04 6.70
CA THR A 68 15.94 -19.16 6.67
C THR A 68 14.66 -18.83 5.90
N GLY A 69 14.38 -17.55 5.66
CA GLY A 69 13.10 -17.10 5.13
C GLY A 69 11.92 -17.34 6.07
N GLN A 70 12.17 -17.65 7.35
CA GLN A 70 11.15 -17.90 8.37
C GLN A 70 11.26 -16.89 9.51
N ALA A 71 10.14 -16.63 10.18
CA ALA A 71 10.02 -15.73 11.32
C ALA A 71 8.88 -16.19 12.25
N PRO A 72 8.81 -15.68 13.49
CA PRO A 72 7.66 -15.88 14.37
C PRO A 72 6.35 -15.31 13.81
N HIS A 73 5.25 -15.53 14.52
CA HIS A 73 3.94 -14.97 14.16
C HIS A 73 3.97 -13.43 14.05
N PRO A 74 3.31 -12.82 13.04
CA PRO A 74 3.32 -11.37 12.86
C PRO A 74 2.66 -10.64 14.03
N LYS A 75 3.38 -9.67 14.62
CA LYS A 75 2.79 -8.70 15.56
C LYS A 75 2.01 -7.59 14.85
N HIS A 76 2.39 -7.29 13.61
CA HIS A 76 1.74 -6.27 12.79
C HIS A 76 1.44 -6.81 11.39
N ILE A 77 0.29 -6.44 10.86
CA ILE A 77 -0.13 -6.68 9.48
C ILE A 77 -0.40 -5.33 8.85
N ILE A 78 0.26 -5.04 7.72
CA ILE A 78 0.15 -3.77 7.03
C ILE A 78 -0.48 -4.02 5.66
N MET A 79 -1.59 -3.33 5.39
CA MET A 79 -2.25 -3.28 4.10
C MET A 79 -1.85 -1.99 3.41
N LEU A 80 -1.13 -2.11 2.30
CA LEU A 80 -0.72 -0.96 1.50
C LEU A 80 -1.79 -0.67 0.46
N THR A 81 -2.17 0.59 0.35
CA THR A 81 -3.03 1.08 -0.73
C THR A 81 -2.38 2.29 -1.39
N CYS A 82 -2.60 2.45 -2.69
CA CYS A 82 -2.18 3.62 -3.44
C CYS A 82 -3.43 4.42 -3.76
N ASP A 83 -3.91 5.26 -2.86
CA ASP A 83 -5.10 6.07 -3.10
C ASP A 83 -4.76 7.31 -3.94
N ALA A 84 -5.05 7.27 -5.24
CA ALA A 84 -4.86 8.39 -6.14
C ALA A 84 -5.99 9.44 -6.09
N PHE A 85 -7.03 9.22 -5.28
CA PHE A 85 -8.08 10.21 -5.03
C PHE A 85 -7.73 11.13 -3.87
N GLY A 86 -6.72 10.80 -3.05
CA GLY A 86 -6.20 11.67 -1.99
C GLY A 86 -7.09 11.75 -0.75
N VAL A 87 -7.89 10.72 -0.51
CA VAL A 87 -8.95 10.69 0.50
C VAL A 87 -8.51 9.92 1.75
N LEU A 88 -7.89 8.75 1.58
CA LEU A 88 -7.56 7.86 2.70
C LEU A 88 -6.46 8.46 3.59
N PRO A 89 -6.58 8.33 4.93
CA PRO A 89 -5.52 8.74 5.86
C PRO A 89 -4.19 8.06 5.53
N PRO A 90 -3.04 8.74 5.72
CA PRO A 90 -1.72 8.15 5.48
C PRO A 90 -1.47 6.88 6.28
N ILE A 91 -2.03 6.80 7.49
CA ILE A 91 -2.00 5.61 8.34
C ILE A 91 -3.27 5.53 9.18
N SER A 92 -3.86 4.33 9.25
CA SER A 92 -4.99 4.01 10.10
C SER A 92 -4.79 2.68 10.78
N ARG A 93 -5.17 2.58 12.06
CA ARG A 93 -5.30 1.29 12.76
C ARG A 93 -6.65 0.68 12.43
N LEU A 94 -6.66 -0.60 12.07
CA LEU A 94 -7.85 -1.34 11.73
C LEU A 94 -8.28 -2.22 12.90
N THR A 95 -9.58 -2.28 13.16
CA THR A 95 -10.17 -3.41 13.90
C THR A 95 -10.05 -4.70 13.07
N PRO A 96 -10.18 -5.90 13.68
CA PRO A 96 -10.19 -7.14 12.92
C PRO A 96 -11.26 -7.16 11.81
N ASP A 97 -12.44 -6.58 12.06
CA ASP A 97 -13.52 -6.53 11.07
C ASP A 97 -13.19 -5.56 9.92
N GLN A 98 -12.62 -4.40 10.22
CA GLN A 98 -12.08 -3.50 9.19
C GLN A 98 -10.95 -4.15 8.39
N ALA A 99 -10.06 -4.91 9.03
CA ALA A 99 -9.01 -5.65 8.35
C ALA A 99 -9.62 -6.66 7.35
N MET A 100 -10.70 -7.36 7.72
CA MET A 100 -11.39 -8.26 6.79
C MET A 100 -12.03 -7.51 5.63
N TYR A 101 -12.69 -6.38 5.91
CA TYR A 101 -13.32 -5.55 4.89
C TYR A 101 -12.29 -5.04 3.86
N HIS A 102 -11.18 -4.48 4.34
CA HIS A 102 -10.11 -3.97 3.47
C HIS A 102 -9.35 -5.09 2.76
N PHE A 103 -9.15 -6.25 3.40
CA PHE A 103 -8.53 -7.41 2.76
C PHE A 103 -9.38 -7.96 1.61
N LEU A 104 -10.69 -8.14 1.82
CA LEU A 104 -11.61 -8.58 0.77
C LEU A 104 -11.79 -7.51 -0.32
N SER A 105 -11.74 -6.22 0.04
CA SER A 105 -11.79 -5.14 -0.94
C SER A 105 -10.53 -5.09 -1.80
N GLY A 106 -9.34 -5.18 -1.18
CA GLY A 106 -8.06 -5.12 -1.87
C GLY A 106 -7.90 -3.84 -2.71
N TYR A 107 -8.30 -2.71 -2.13
CA TYR A 107 -8.35 -1.44 -2.84
C TYR A 107 -6.97 -0.86 -3.13
N THR A 108 -6.79 -0.39 -4.36
CA THR A 108 -5.70 0.47 -4.81
C THR A 108 -6.18 1.32 -5.98
N ALA A 109 -5.47 2.38 -6.35
CA ALA A 109 -5.74 3.11 -7.59
C ALA A 109 -4.66 2.83 -8.63
N LYS A 110 -5.09 2.63 -9.88
CA LYS A 110 -4.21 2.70 -11.05
C LYS A 110 -3.95 4.16 -11.37
N VAL A 111 -2.68 4.50 -11.56
CA VAL A 111 -2.23 5.87 -11.82
C VAL A 111 -1.86 5.98 -13.29
N ALA A 112 -2.15 7.12 -13.91
CA ALA A 112 -1.74 7.40 -15.28
C ALA A 112 -0.23 7.18 -15.47
N GLY A 113 0.15 6.58 -16.60
CA GLY A 113 1.55 6.25 -16.93
C GLY A 113 2.01 4.87 -16.44
N THR A 114 1.48 4.36 -15.32
CA THR A 114 1.95 3.09 -14.73
C THR A 114 1.41 1.82 -15.40
N GLU A 115 0.33 1.94 -16.18
CA GLU A 115 -0.26 0.89 -16.99
C GLU A 115 -0.69 1.43 -18.36
N ALA A 116 -0.57 0.60 -19.40
CA ALA A 116 -0.94 0.99 -20.76
C ALA A 116 -2.43 1.38 -20.83
N GLY A 117 -2.72 2.58 -21.33
CA GLY A 117 -4.09 3.07 -21.57
C GLY A 117 -4.77 3.77 -20.39
N VAL A 118 -4.09 3.95 -19.25
CA VAL A 118 -4.65 4.71 -18.11
C VAL A 118 -4.26 6.19 -18.24
N VAL A 119 -5.26 7.04 -18.47
CA VAL A 119 -5.10 8.51 -18.62
C VAL A 119 -5.52 9.26 -17.36
N GLU A 120 -6.45 8.71 -16.59
CA GLU A 120 -6.96 9.26 -15.33
C GLU A 120 -6.93 8.18 -14.23
N PRO A 121 -6.87 8.55 -12.94
CA PRO A 121 -6.88 7.59 -11.85
C PRO A 121 -8.13 6.71 -11.83
N GLN A 122 -7.93 5.40 -11.77
CA GLN A 122 -9.03 4.44 -11.69
C GLN A 122 -8.94 3.62 -10.39
N ALA A 123 -10.02 3.62 -9.63
CA ALA A 123 -10.15 2.74 -8.47
C ALA A 123 -10.14 1.29 -8.94
N THR A 124 -9.25 0.49 -8.37
CA THR A 124 -9.10 -0.94 -8.64
C THR A 124 -9.24 -1.71 -7.34
N PHE A 125 -10.03 -2.77 -7.40
CA PHE A 125 -10.26 -3.66 -6.26
C PHE A 125 -9.72 -5.03 -6.65
N SER A 126 -8.57 -5.39 -6.11
CA SER A 126 -7.94 -6.69 -6.30
C SER A 126 -8.10 -7.47 -5.02
N THR A 127 -9.21 -8.19 -4.90
CA THR A 127 -9.57 -9.02 -3.74
C THR A 127 -8.37 -9.73 -3.13
N CYS A 128 -8.22 -9.67 -1.80
CA CYS A 128 -7.09 -10.22 -1.04
C CYS A 128 -5.72 -9.64 -1.43
N PHE A 129 -5.70 -8.47 -2.08
CA PHE A 129 -4.51 -7.84 -2.69
C PHE A 129 -3.81 -8.71 -3.75
N GLY A 130 -4.51 -9.71 -4.30
CA GLY A 130 -3.89 -10.74 -5.14
C GLY A 130 -4.87 -11.56 -5.97
N ALA A 131 -6.02 -10.99 -6.34
CA ALA A 131 -7.12 -11.70 -6.99
C ALA A 131 -6.70 -12.64 -8.15
N PRO A 132 -5.76 -12.28 -9.05
CA PRO A 132 -5.33 -13.17 -10.13
C PRO A 132 -4.65 -14.48 -9.69
N PHE A 133 -4.25 -14.58 -8.42
CA PHE A 133 -3.49 -15.72 -7.88
C PHE A 133 -4.29 -16.56 -6.87
N MET A 134 -5.55 -16.20 -6.63
CA MET A 134 -6.38 -16.87 -5.62
C MET A 134 -7.03 -18.12 -6.22
N ALA A 135 -6.77 -19.29 -5.61
CA ALA A 135 -7.32 -20.57 -6.06
C ALA A 135 -8.65 -20.95 -5.38
N LEU A 136 -8.90 -20.43 -4.18
CA LEU A 136 -10.11 -20.67 -3.40
C LEU A 136 -11.00 -19.42 -3.36
N PRO A 137 -12.25 -19.54 -2.87
CA PRO A 137 -13.08 -18.36 -2.64
C PRO A 137 -12.38 -17.35 -1.70
N PRO A 138 -12.42 -16.04 -1.99
CA PRO A 138 -11.78 -15.01 -1.16
C PRO A 138 -12.11 -15.05 0.34
N THR A 139 -13.36 -15.39 0.66
CA THR A 139 -13.83 -15.48 2.04
C THR A 139 -13.13 -16.57 2.85
N PHE A 140 -12.62 -17.63 2.20
CA PHE A 140 -11.80 -18.63 2.86
C PHE A 140 -10.49 -18.02 3.39
N TYR A 141 -9.81 -17.21 2.57
CA TYR A 141 -8.57 -16.56 2.96
C TYR A 141 -8.81 -15.46 4.00
N ALA A 142 -9.92 -14.73 3.89
CA ALA A 142 -10.32 -13.74 4.89
C ALA A 142 -10.56 -14.41 6.26
N ASP A 143 -11.34 -15.49 6.33
CA ASP A 143 -11.55 -16.22 7.59
C ASP A 143 -10.25 -16.76 8.18
N LEU A 144 -9.36 -17.31 7.34
CA LEU A 144 -8.03 -17.74 7.79
C LEU A 144 -7.22 -16.57 8.38
N LEU A 145 -7.19 -15.42 7.71
CA LEU A 145 -6.50 -14.23 8.20
C LEU A 145 -7.11 -13.73 9.52
N ARG A 146 -8.44 -13.68 9.63
CA ARG A 146 -9.16 -13.30 10.85
C ARG A 146 -8.74 -14.17 12.03
N ARG A 147 -8.76 -15.49 11.86
CA ARG A 147 -8.39 -16.45 12.92
C ARG A 147 -6.96 -16.20 13.40
N ARG A 148 -6.01 -15.98 12.48
CA ARG A 148 -4.62 -15.69 12.83
C ARG A 148 -4.44 -14.34 13.52
N ILE A 149 -5.16 -13.30 13.09
CA ILE A 149 -5.17 -12.00 13.76
C ILE A 149 -5.65 -12.15 15.21
N MET A 150 -6.74 -12.88 15.43
CA MET A 150 -7.32 -13.07 16.75
C MET A 150 -6.43 -13.94 17.66
N GLU A 151 -5.90 -15.03 17.13
CA GLU A 151 -5.03 -15.98 17.84
C GLU A 151 -3.73 -15.32 18.31
N HIS A 152 -3.12 -14.49 17.46
CA HIS A 152 -1.82 -13.87 17.75
C HIS A 152 -1.90 -12.41 18.15
N GLN A 153 -3.11 -11.86 18.27
CA GLN A 153 -3.37 -10.47 18.64
C GLN A 153 -2.62 -9.46 17.76
N SER A 154 -2.52 -9.74 16.46
CA SER A 154 -1.78 -8.92 15.50
C SER A 154 -2.46 -7.56 15.29
N ALA A 155 -1.71 -6.47 15.43
CA ALA A 155 -2.20 -5.13 15.10
C ALA A 155 -2.28 -4.94 13.58
N CYS A 156 -3.45 -4.53 13.08
CA CYS A 156 -3.67 -4.33 11.65
C CYS A 156 -3.63 -2.84 11.30
N TRP A 157 -2.99 -2.51 10.17
CA TRP A 157 -2.81 -1.15 9.70
C TRP A 157 -3.19 -1.02 8.23
N LEU A 158 -3.83 0.07 7.86
CA LEU A 158 -3.98 0.53 6.49
C LEU A 158 -3.04 1.72 6.28
N ILE A 159 -2.17 1.65 5.27
CA ILE A 159 -1.23 2.72 4.95
C ILE A 159 -1.46 3.17 3.51
N ASN A 160 -1.82 4.45 3.36
CA ASN A 160 -1.92 5.09 2.06
C ASN A 160 -0.52 5.52 1.60
N THR A 161 -0.08 4.96 0.48
CA THR A 161 1.18 5.27 -0.22
C THR A 161 0.95 6.07 -1.52
N GLY A 162 -0.29 6.48 -1.74
CA GLY A 162 -0.77 7.27 -2.85
C GLY A 162 -0.67 8.76 -2.55
N TRP A 163 -1.76 9.48 -2.80
CA TRP A 163 -1.83 10.94 -2.82
C TRP A 163 -2.40 11.52 -1.52
N ILE A 164 -2.09 12.80 -1.29
CA ILE A 164 -2.64 13.65 -0.24
C ILE A 164 -2.77 15.11 -0.74
N GLY A 165 -3.59 15.93 -0.09
CA GLY A 165 -3.81 17.33 -0.48
C GLY A 165 -4.72 17.53 -1.70
N GLY A 166 -5.20 16.43 -2.30
CA GLY A 166 -6.00 16.41 -3.51
C GLY A 166 -5.86 15.08 -4.23
N GLY A 167 -6.73 14.81 -5.20
CA GLY A 167 -6.54 13.71 -6.14
C GLY A 167 -5.34 13.95 -7.08
N TYR A 168 -4.95 12.92 -7.84
CA TYR A 168 -3.90 13.01 -8.85
C TYR A 168 -4.09 14.23 -9.77
N GLY A 169 -3.02 14.97 -10.00
CA GLY A 169 -3.01 16.21 -10.78
C GLY A 169 -3.24 17.48 -9.94
N VAL A 170 -3.77 17.36 -8.72
CA VAL A 170 -3.94 18.47 -7.77
C VAL A 170 -3.10 18.26 -6.52
N GLY A 171 -3.26 17.09 -5.89
CA GLY A 171 -2.47 16.69 -4.73
C GLY A 171 -1.09 16.15 -5.10
N GLU A 172 -0.33 15.80 -4.09
CA GLU A 172 1.01 15.23 -4.23
C GLU A 172 1.06 13.82 -3.65
N ARG A 173 2.00 13.02 -4.14
CA ARG A 173 2.23 11.69 -3.59
C ARG A 173 2.86 11.81 -2.22
N ILE A 174 2.36 11.04 -1.24
CA ILE A 174 2.90 11.02 0.12
C ILE A 174 4.40 10.68 0.05
N PRO A 175 5.29 11.56 0.58
CA PRO A 175 6.73 11.33 0.54
C PRO A 175 7.11 9.99 1.17
N ILE A 176 7.96 9.21 0.48
CA ILE A 176 8.40 7.88 0.94
C ILE A 176 9.02 7.94 2.34
N ALA A 177 9.69 9.05 2.69
CA ALA A 177 10.24 9.29 4.01
C ALA A 177 9.14 9.26 5.09
N HIS A 178 8.01 9.93 4.89
CA HIS A 178 6.89 9.91 5.84
C HIS A 178 6.26 8.53 5.93
N THR A 179 6.05 7.83 4.80
CA THR A 179 5.58 6.44 4.80
C THR A 179 6.48 5.53 5.63
N ARG A 180 7.81 5.65 5.47
CA ARG A 180 8.78 4.91 6.28
C ARG A 180 8.66 5.25 7.76
N ARG A 181 8.53 6.53 8.14
CA ARG A 181 8.34 6.92 9.55
C ARG A 181 7.06 6.33 10.13
N MET A 182 5.95 6.35 9.40
CA MET A 182 4.69 5.75 9.85
C MET A 182 4.80 4.23 10.03
N VAL A 183 5.42 3.53 9.07
CA VAL A 183 5.70 2.09 9.20
C VAL A 183 6.58 1.82 10.42
N HIS A 184 7.67 2.55 10.60
CA HIS A 184 8.55 2.39 11.76
C HIS A 184 7.81 2.67 13.09
N ALA A 185 6.97 3.71 13.13
CA ALA A 185 6.20 4.05 14.32
C ALA A 185 5.16 2.97 14.65
N ALA A 186 4.55 2.33 13.65
CA ALA A 186 3.66 1.20 13.83
C ALA A 186 4.41 -0.04 14.34
N LEU A 187 5.54 -0.39 13.72
CA LEU A 187 6.32 -1.60 14.04
C LEU A 187 7.04 -1.54 15.38
N ASN A 188 7.40 -0.34 15.85
CA ASN A 188 8.06 -0.14 17.15
C ASN A 188 7.08 0.25 18.26
N ASP A 189 5.77 0.04 18.04
CA ASP A 189 4.68 0.37 18.98
C ASP A 189 4.66 1.84 19.43
N ALA A 190 5.30 2.76 18.71
CA ALA A 190 5.30 4.19 19.07
C ALA A 190 3.89 4.80 19.01
N LEU A 191 3.05 4.28 18.11
CA LEU A 191 1.65 4.70 17.99
C LEU A 191 0.74 4.14 19.10
N SER A 192 1.20 3.17 19.90
CA SER A 192 0.38 2.61 21.00
C SER A 192 0.05 3.61 22.10
N ARG A 193 0.83 4.68 22.22
CA ARG A 193 0.75 5.70 23.28
C ARG A 193 0.08 7.00 22.83
N VAL A 194 -0.35 7.07 21.58
CA VAL A 194 -0.93 8.27 20.98
C VAL A 194 -2.45 8.12 20.93
N PRO A 195 -3.23 9.19 21.22
CA PRO A 195 -4.67 9.17 21.01
C PRO A 195 -5.02 8.93 19.55
N PHE A 196 -6.14 8.25 19.30
CA PHE A 196 -6.68 8.05 17.96
C PHE A 196 -8.01 8.78 17.83
N GLU A 197 -8.28 9.29 16.64
CA GLU A 197 -9.56 9.85 16.25
C GLU A 197 -10.21 8.96 15.18
N THR A 198 -11.53 8.89 15.18
CA THR A 198 -12.28 8.18 14.14
C THR A 198 -12.54 9.13 12.98
N GLU A 199 -12.07 8.77 11.80
CA GLU A 199 -12.35 9.49 10.56
C GLU A 199 -13.81 9.26 10.12
N GLU A 200 -14.47 10.32 9.65
CA GLU A 200 -15.93 10.38 9.50
C GLU A 200 -16.50 9.55 8.33
N HIS A 201 -15.75 9.37 7.24
CA HIS A 201 -16.28 8.75 6.02
C HIS A 201 -16.13 7.23 6.03
N PHE A 202 -15.02 6.72 6.56
CA PHE A 202 -14.67 5.30 6.55
C PHE A 202 -14.64 4.68 7.96
N GLY A 203 -14.82 5.47 9.02
CA GLY A 203 -14.76 5.00 10.40
C GLY A 203 -13.36 4.54 10.82
N LEU A 204 -12.32 4.98 10.11
CA LEU A 204 -10.94 4.54 10.33
C LEU A 204 -10.36 5.19 11.58
N SER A 205 -9.60 4.41 12.37
CA SER A 205 -8.92 4.92 13.55
C SER A 205 -7.56 5.53 13.15
N VAL A 206 -7.46 6.86 13.16
CA VAL A 206 -6.29 7.62 12.73
C VAL A 206 -5.52 8.14 13.95
N PRO A 207 -4.19 7.97 14.04
CA PRO A 207 -3.43 8.52 15.16
C PRO A 207 -3.41 10.06 15.09
N THR A 208 -3.53 10.70 16.25
CA THR A 208 -3.48 12.18 16.35
C THR A 208 -2.09 12.77 16.14
N ALA A 209 -1.04 11.95 16.25
CA ALA A 209 0.34 12.32 15.98
C ALA A 209 1.15 11.09 15.56
N CYS A 210 2.21 11.30 14.78
CA CYS A 210 3.20 10.29 14.45
C CYS A 210 4.57 10.96 14.48
N PRO A 211 5.59 10.37 15.14
CA PRO A 211 6.93 10.95 15.18
C PRO A 211 7.46 11.31 13.79
N ASP A 212 7.89 12.56 13.63
CA ASP A 212 8.53 13.10 12.41
C ASP A 212 7.64 13.04 11.16
N VAL A 213 6.33 13.06 11.37
CA VAL A 213 5.31 13.25 10.33
C VAL A 213 4.48 14.47 10.74
N PRO A 214 4.33 15.48 9.88
CA PRO A 214 3.49 16.63 10.17
C PRO A 214 2.06 16.21 10.49
N THR A 215 1.49 16.76 11.55
CA THR A 215 0.20 16.30 12.11
C THR A 215 -0.96 16.58 11.16
N GLU A 216 -0.87 17.66 10.40
CA GLU A 216 -1.79 18.05 9.34
C GLU A 216 -1.92 16.98 8.25
N LEU A 217 -0.85 16.21 7.96
CA LEU A 217 -0.92 15.14 6.96
C LEU A 217 -1.77 13.96 7.46
N LEU A 218 -1.83 13.72 8.78
CA LEU A 218 -2.58 12.59 9.33
C LEU A 218 -4.09 12.72 9.09
N LYS A 219 -4.60 13.95 8.87
CA LYS A 219 -6.01 14.23 8.59
C LYS A 219 -6.16 14.75 7.16
N PRO A 220 -6.42 13.87 6.16
CA PRO A 220 -6.48 14.26 4.75
C PRO A 220 -7.33 15.50 4.49
N ILE A 221 -8.51 15.60 5.09
CA ILE A 221 -9.38 16.78 4.96
C ILE A 221 -8.64 18.10 5.23
N GLN A 222 -7.69 18.14 6.17
CA GLN A 222 -6.92 19.35 6.51
C GLN A 222 -5.95 19.77 5.41
N THR A 223 -5.50 18.82 4.60
CA THR A 223 -4.57 19.06 3.49
C THR A 223 -5.24 19.58 2.22
N TRP A 224 -6.55 19.37 2.05
CA TRP A 224 -7.29 19.82 0.88
C TRP A 224 -7.58 21.33 0.95
N GLN A 225 -7.40 22.05 -0.15
CA GLN A 225 -7.77 23.46 -0.23
C GLN A 225 -9.30 23.64 -0.16
N ASP A 226 -10.04 22.83 -0.93
CA ASP A 226 -11.52 22.79 -0.90
C ASP A 226 -12.00 21.59 -0.07
N LYS A 227 -12.57 21.87 1.11
CA LYS A 227 -13.09 20.84 2.03
C LYS A 227 -14.36 20.17 1.48
N ASN A 228 -15.17 20.88 0.69
CA ASN A 228 -16.38 20.31 0.11
C ASN A 228 -16.02 19.32 -1.00
N GLU A 229 -14.98 19.63 -1.78
CA GLU A 229 -14.45 18.71 -2.77
C GLU A 229 -13.90 17.44 -2.12
N TYR A 230 -13.17 17.55 -1.00
CA TYR A 230 -12.75 16.39 -0.20
C TYR A 230 -13.94 15.51 0.18
N VAL A 231 -14.99 16.08 0.78
CA VAL A 231 -16.18 15.34 1.21
C VAL A 231 -16.86 14.64 0.04
N ARG A 232 -16.96 15.31 -1.12
CA ARG A 232 -17.51 14.73 -2.34
C ARG A 232 -16.68 13.54 -2.83
N GLN A 233 -15.36 13.66 -2.87
CA GLN A 233 -14.46 12.57 -3.28
C GLN A 233 -14.49 11.41 -2.30
N ALA A 234 -14.56 11.70 -1.00
CA ALA A 234 -14.66 10.70 0.04
C ALA A 234 -15.94 9.88 -0.09
N GLU A 235 -17.08 10.53 -0.32
CA GLU A 235 -18.35 9.84 -0.53
C GLU A 235 -18.35 8.98 -1.80
N GLN A 236 -17.77 9.50 -2.90
CA GLN A 236 -17.63 8.73 -4.13
C GLN A 236 -16.76 7.48 -3.93
N LEU A 237 -15.63 7.61 -3.23
CA LEU A 237 -14.75 6.48 -2.94
C LEU A 237 -15.46 5.47 -2.02
N ARG A 238 -16.15 5.94 -0.98
CA ARG A 238 -16.95 5.09 -0.09
C ARG A 238 -18.00 4.30 -0.84
N GLN A 239 -18.72 4.93 -1.78
CA GLN A 239 -19.72 4.23 -2.60
C GLN A 239 -19.08 3.17 -3.50
N ARG A 240 -17.86 3.39 -4.01
CA ARG A 240 -17.12 2.38 -4.77
C ARG A 240 -16.74 1.19 -3.91
N PHE A 241 -16.27 1.41 -2.67
CA PHE A 241 -16.03 0.33 -1.70
C PHE A 241 -17.29 -0.50 -1.46
N ARG A 242 -18.41 0.15 -1.12
CA ARG A 242 -19.70 -0.54 -0.88
C ARG A 242 -20.15 -1.35 -2.09
N THR A 243 -20.06 -0.76 -3.28
CA THR A 243 -20.44 -1.44 -4.53
C THR A 243 -19.57 -2.66 -4.79
N ASN A 244 -18.26 -2.54 -4.61
CA ASN A 244 -17.32 -3.65 -4.73
C ASN A 244 -17.57 -4.75 -3.68
N PHE A 245 -18.04 -4.37 -2.49
CA PHE A 245 -18.19 -5.30 -1.38
C PHE A 245 -19.48 -6.15 -1.43
N LYS A 246 -20.50 -5.72 -2.19
CA LYS A 246 -21.79 -6.42 -2.33
C LYS A 246 -21.68 -7.94 -2.53
N PRO A 247 -20.80 -8.48 -3.39
CA PRO A 247 -20.69 -9.92 -3.60
C PRO A 247 -20.27 -10.72 -2.35
N PHE A 248 -19.64 -10.06 -1.35
CA PHE A 248 -19.17 -10.70 -0.13
C PHE A 248 -20.17 -10.61 1.02
N GLU A 249 -21.17 -9.73 0.96
CA GLU A 249 -22.07 -9.42 2.08
C GLU A 249 -22.77 -10.65 2.68
N ALA A 250 -23.17 -11.61 1.83
CA ALA A 250 -23.83 -12.84 2.27
C ALA A 250 -22.87 -13.85 2.92
N ALA A 251 -21.57 -13.71 2.70
CA ALA A 251 -20.55 -14.66 3.12
C ALA A 251 -19.64 -14.14 4.24
N VAL A 252 -19.95 -12.96 4.81
CA VAL A 252 -19.25 -12.36 5.95
C VAL A 252 -20.20 -12.12 7.12
N THR A 253 -19.65 -11.90 8.32
CA THR A 253 -20.42 -11.54 9.50
C THR A 253 -21.03 -10.14 9.36
N ASP A 254 -22.12 -9.88 10.09
CA ASP A 254 -22.75 -8.55 10.10
C ASP A 254 -21.78 -7.44 10.51
N SER A 255 -20.88 -7.72 11.45
CA SER A 255 -19.87 -6.76 11.90
C SER A 255 -18.88 -6.34 10.81
N VAL A 256 -18.55 -7.24 9.88
CA VAL A 256 -17.75 -6.91 8.69
C VAL A 256 -18.61 -6.20 7.65
N ARG A 257 -19.86 -6.61 7.48
CA ARG A 257 -20.81 -5.99 6.53
C ARG A 257 -21.04 -4.50 6.84
N THR A 258 -21.10 -4.13 8.12
CA THR A 258 -21.40 -2.76 8.57
C THR A 258 -20.18 -1.86 8.72
N VAL A 259 -19.00 -2.26 8.22
CA VAL A 259 -17.79 -1.41 8.27
C VAL A 259 -17.97 -0.13 7.45
N MET A 260 -18.75 -0.15 6.36
CA MET A 260 -19.04 1.02 5.51
C MET A 260 -20.51 1.17 5.11
#